data_AF-A0A6S7C9D0-F1
#
_entry.id   AF-A0A6S7C9D0-F1
#
_cell.length_a   1.000
_cell.length_b   1.000
_cell.length_c   1.000
_cell.angle_alpha   90.00
_cell.angle_beta   90.00
_cell.angle_gamma   90.00
#
_symmetry.space_group_name_H-M   'P 1'
#
loop_
_entity.id
_entity.type
_entity.pdbx_description
1 polymer ?
#
loop_
_entity_poly.entity_id
_entity_poly.type
_entity_poly.pdbx_seq_one_letter_code
_entity_poly.pdbx_strand_id
1 'polypeptide(L)'
;MQLTLRKLAPALVVMTLALAGCKTAPTKSGAAATPDAAGQQQSSGQQQPATASVVEFYVAQTQSAPGLVEVSLPDGKLYMQQQPVLTRADLTEAAALVDRQGANFVGLRFSEAGTRKLTDISTKNVGNMLALVIDRELIAAPRIGEPLNRGVLAFGVPSAQAASDIAAKIRGESAPAPAPAPAKP
;
A
#
# COMPACT_ATOMS: atom_id res chain seq x y z
N MET A 1 -33.45 36.05 -18.07
CA MET A 1 -33.24 35.75 -19.50
C MET A 1 -32.58 34.37 -19.56
N GLN A 2 -33.28 33.23 -19.49
CA GLN A 2 -34.12 32.56 -20.50
C GLN A 2 -33.50 32.46 -21.90
N LEU A 3 -33.01 31.26 -22.26
CA LEU A 3 -33.11 30.54 -23.55
C LEU A 3 -32.24 29.26 -23.45
N THR A 4 -32.78 28.06 -23.21
CA THR A 4 -33.50 27.14 -24.12
C THR A 4 -32.71 26.77 -25.39
N LEU A 5 -32.22 25.53 -25.48
CA LEU A 5 -32.48 24.70 -26.67
C LEU A 5 -32.33 23.19 -26.43
N ARG A 6 -33.38 22.48 -26.85
CA ARG A 6 -33.59 21.02 -26.91
C ARG A 6 -32.88 20.40 -28.11
N LYS A 7 -32.53 19.10 -28.03
CA LYS A 7 -32.67 18.08 -29.11
C LYS A 7 -32.16 16.72 -28.58
N LEU A 8 -33.03 15.76 -28.28
CA LEU A 8 -33.72 14.79 -29.18
C LEU A 8 -32.95 13.46 -29.27
N ALA A 9 -33.51 12.45 -28.61
CA ALA A 9 -33.26 11.03 -28.88
C ALA A 9 -33.72 10.64 -30.30
N PRO A 10 -33.26 9.50 -30.83
CA PRO A 10 -34.19 8.38 -30.92
C PRO A 10 -33.57 7.00 -30.65
N ALA A 11 -34.45 6.09 -30.20
CA ALA A 11 -34.25 4.66 -30.14
C ALA A 11 -34.18 4.03 -31.54
N LEU A 12 -33.37 2.97 -31.72
CA LEU A 12 -33.75 1.84 -32.59
C LEU A 12 -32.92 0.58 -32.33
N VAL A 13 -33.68 -0.51 -32.29
CA VAL A 13 -33.36 -1.94 -32.10
C VAL A 13 -32.58 -2.50 -33.28
N VAL A 14 -31.53 -3.32 -33.05
CA VAL A 14 -31.20 -4.43 -33.97
C VAL A 14 -30.70 -5.65 -33.19
N MET A 15 -31.55 -6.67 -33.25
CA MET A 15 -31.39 -8.07 -32.88
C MET A 15 -30.55 -8.80 -33.93
N THR A 16 -29.49 -9.51 -33.54
CA THR A 16 -28.87 -10.56 -34.37
C THR A 16 -28.45 -11.75 -33.50
N LEU A 17 -29.32 -12.77 -33.49
CA LEU A 17 -29.02 -14.15 -33.12
C LEU A 17 -28.24 -14.78 -34.27
N ALA A 18 -27.07 -15.36 -33.99
CA ALA A 18 -26.40 -16.31 -34.89
C ALA A 18 -26.41 -17.70 -34.24
N LEU A 19 -27.24 -18.58 -34.79
CA LEU A 19 -27.26 -20.02 -34.55
C LEU A 19 -26.15 -20.70 -35.37
N ALA A 20 -25.30 -21.50 -34.73
CA ALA A 20 -24.57 -22.59 -35.38
C ALA A 20 -24.47 -23.78 -34.41
N GLY A 21 -24.93 -24.95 -34.87
CA GLY A 21 -24.82 -26.26 -34.20
C GLY A 21 -23.36 -26.77 -34.14
N CYS A 22 -23.02 -27.93 -33.60
CA CYS A 22 -23.74 -29.21 -33.49
C CYS A 22 -23.14 -30.12 -32.39
N LYS A 23 -24.03 -30.87 -31.71
CA LYS A 23 -24.01 -32.35 -31.57
C LYS A 23 -22.82 -33.04 -30.88
N THR A 24 -22.99 -33.36 -29.59
CA THR A 24 -22.70 -34.70 -29.02
C THR A 24 -23.67 -35.00 -27.85
N ALA A 25 -24.14 -36.24 -27.74
CA ALA A 25 -25.03 -36.81 -26.71
C ALA A 25 -24.60 -38.28 -26.49
N PRO A 26 -25.17 -39.09 -25.56
CA PRO A 26 -25.74 -38.89 -24.21
C PRO A 26 -25.05 -39.83 -23.15
N THR A 27 -25.30 -39.77 -21.83
CA THR A 27 -26.21 -40.67 -21.05
C THR A 27 -25.83 -40.54 -19.55
N LYS A 28 -26.67 -39.94 -18.69
CA LYS A 28 -27.66 -40.53 -17.75
C LYS A 28 -27.11 -41.51 -16.70
N SER A 29 -27.02 -41.04 -15.45
CA SER A 29 -27.28 -41.72 -14.15
C SER A 29 -26.98 -40.69 -13.05
N GLY A 30 -27.82 -40.31 -12.09
CA GLY A 30 -29.20 -40.55 -11.69
C GLY A 30 -29.53 -39.47 -10.63
N ALA A 31 -30.82 -39.19 -10.42
CA ALA A 31 -31.36 -38.17 -9.51
C ALA A 31 -30.91 -38.36 -8.04
N ALA A 32 -31.02 -37.41 -7.09
CA ALA A 32 -31.98 -36.32 -6.92
C ALA A 32 -31.50 -35.32 -5.82
N ALA A 33 -31.85 -34.04 -5.97
CA ALA A 33 -32.42 -33.13 -4.95
C ALA A 33 -32.10 -31.66 -5.26
N THR A 34 -33.12 -30.92 -5.71
CA THR A 34 -33.26 -29.45 -5.74
C THR A 34 -33.40 -28.88 -4.30
N PRO A 35 -33.22 -27.56 -4.01
CA PRO A 35 -33.70 -26.43 -4.83
C PRO A 35 -32.79 -25.18 -4.97
N ASP A 36 -33.06 -24.47 -6.07
CA ASP A 36 -33.14 -23.01 -6.27
C ASP A 36 -32.18 -22.08 -5.50
N ALA A 37 -31.24 -21.49 -6.24
CA ALA A 37 -30.88 -20.09 -6.03
C ALA A 37 -30.43 -19.50 -7.38
N ALA A 38 -31.34 -18.71 -7.95
CA ALA A 38 -31.04 -17.74 -8.98
C ALA A 38 -29.87 -16.82 -8.58
N GLY A 39 -29.08 -16.40 -9.58
CA GLY A 39 -28.41 -15.12 -9.53
C GLY A 39 -26.95 -15.10 -9.98
N GLN A 40 -26.74 -14.47 -11.14
CA GLN A 40 -25.62 -13.55 -11.40
C GLN A 40 -24.23 -14.22 -11.58
N GLN A 41 -23.71 -14.41 -12.80
CA GLN A 41 -23.17 -13.35 -13.67
C GLN A 41 -22.62 -12.16 -12.88
N GLN A 42 -21.30 -12.12 -12.64
CA GLN A 42 -20.42 -10.93 -12.47
C GLN A 42 -19.15 -11.39 -11.72
N SER A 43 -17.92 -11.10 -12.10
CA SER A 43 -17.37 -10.21 -13.12
C SER A 43 -15.95 -10.68 -13.42
N SER A 44 -15.49 -10.41 -14.64
CA SER A 44 -14.12 -9.99 -14.89
C SER A 44 -13.73 -8.88 -13.91
N GLY A 45 -13.14 -9.26 -12.77
CA GLY A 45 -12.27 -8.37 -12.03
C GLY A 45 -11.02 -8.21 -12.88
N GLN A 46 -10.97 -7.10 -13.61
CA GLN A 46 -9.75 -6.57 -14.19
C GLN A 46 -8.63 -6.83 -13.18
N GLN A 47 -7.61 -7.60 -13.57
CA GLN A 47 -6.32 -7.54 -12.90
C GLN A 47 -5.85 -6.10 -13.12
N GLN A 48 -6.32 -5.23 -12.23
CA GLN A 48 -5.68 -3.97 -11.91
C GLN A 48 -4.20 -4.35 -11.79
N PRO A 49 -3.30 -3.79 -12.61
CA PRO A 49 -1.88 -4.00 -12.36
C PRO A 49 -1.70 -3.67 -10.89
N ALA A 50 -1.20 -4.63 -10.11
CA ALA A 50 -0.91 -4.40 -8.70
C ALA A 50 0.01 -3.18 -8.69
N THR A 51 -0.55 -2.00 -8.45
CA THR A 51 0.21 -0.76 -8.43
C THR A 51 1.08 -0.93 -7.21
N ALA A 52 2.34 -1.30 -7.42
CA ALA A 52 3.30 -1.46 -6.35
C ALA A 52 3.23 -0.18 -5.50
N SER A 53 3.00 -0.35 -4.20
CA SER A 53 2.91 0.78 -3.29
C SER A 53 4.13 1.67 -3.43
N VAL A 54 3.90 2.97 -3.60
CA VAL A 54 4.99 3.94 -3.74
C VAL A 54 5.54 4.22 -2.36
N VAL A 55 6.78 3.78 -2.08
CA VAL A 55 7.47 4.00 -0.79
C VAL A 55 8.55 5.05 -0.95
N GLU A 56 8.42 6.13 -0.18
CA GLU A 56 9.29 7.29 -0.24
C GLU A 56 9.68 7.73 1.17
N PHE A 57 10.92 8.17 1.32
CA PHE A 57 11.42 8.75 2.57
C PHE A 57 11.78 10.21 2.34
N TYR A 58 11.37 11.07 3.26
CA TYR A 58 11.62 12.50 3.21
C TYR A 58 12.28 12.96 4.51
N VAL A 59 13.18 13.93 4.41
CA VAL A 59 13.64 14.64 5.61
C VAL A 59 12.52 15.59 6.03
N ALA A 60 12.15 15.53 7.30
CA ALA A 60 11.12 16.34 7.90
C ALA A 60 11.61 16.98 9.21
N GLN A 61 11.04 18.12 9.56
CA GLN A 61 11.45 18.90 10.72
C GLN A 61 10.27 19.71 11.27
N THR A 62 10.34 20.09 12.54
CA THR A 62 9.27 20.84 13.23
C THR A 62 9.33 22.35 12.98
N GLN A 63 10.47 22.86 12.47
CA GLN A 63 10.67 24.27 12.16
C GLN A 63 10.59 24.51 10.65
N SER A 64 9.84 25.55 10.25
CA SER A 64 9.77 26.01 8.86
C SER A 64 11.14 26.43 8.35
N ALA A 65 11.47 26.01 7.13
CA ALA A 65 12.61 26.50 6.38
C ALA A 65 12.20 26.71 4.91
N PRO A 66 12.90 27.58 4.16
CA PRO A 66 12.62 27.80 2.74
C PRO A 66 12.66 26.48 1.95
N GLY A 67 11.65 26.24 1.11
CA GLY A 67 11.59 25.06 0.24
C GLY A 67 11.01 23.79 0.89
N LEU A 68 10.57 23.85 2.15
CA LEU A 68 9.82 22.77 2.80
C LEU A 68 8.32 22.92 2.57
N VAL A 69 7.63 21.78 2.44
CA VAL A 69 6.18 21.67 2.37
C VAL A 69 5.63 21.47 3.79
N GLU A 70 4.64 22.28 4.17
CA GLU A 70 3.93 22.10 5.43
C GLU A 70 2.92 20.95 5.32
N VAL A 71 2.98 20.01 6.26
CA VAL A 71 2.00 18.95 6.48
C VAL A 71 1.41 19.13 7.88
N SER A 72 0.10 19.30 7.92
CA SER A 72 -0.65 19.42 9.17
C SER A 72 -0.87 18.05 9.79
N LEU A 73 -0.33 17.83 10.98
CA LEU A 73 -0.61 16.66 11.82
C LEU A 73 -1.60 17.06 12.92
N PRO A 74 -2.30 16.09 13.53
CA PRO A 74 -3.17 16.36 14.69
C PRO A 74 -2.42 17.07 15.83
N ASP A 75 -1.14 16.71 16.02
CA ASP A 75 -0.29 17.19 17.12
C ASP A 75 0.58 18.40 16.76
N GLY A 76 0.45 18.96 15.55
CA GLY A 76 1.21 20.15 15.14
C GLY A 76 1.51 20.23 13.65
N LYS A 77 2.58 20.95 13.30
CA LYS A 77 3.02 21.15 11.91
C LYS A 77 4.33 20.41 11.67
N LEU A 78 4.41 19.70 10.56
CA LEU A 78 5.62 19.03 10.10
C LEU A 78 6.02 19.62 8.75
N TYR A 79 7.26 20.05 8.62
CA TYR A 79 7.80 20.61 7.40
C TYR A 79 8.70 19.58 6.74
N MET A 80 8.34 19.11 5.55
CA MET A 80 9.06 18.06 4.83
C MET A 80 9.66 18.56 3.52
N GLN A 81 10.75 17.94 3.09
CA GLN A 81 11.34 18.23 1.79
C GLN A 81 10.40 17.82 0.64
N GLN A 82 10.47 18.55 -0.47
CA GLN A 82 9.66 18.28 -1.66
C GLN A 82 10.09 17.01 -2.42
N GLN A 83 11.33 16.59 -2.24
CA GLN A 83 11.90 15.45 -2.96
C GLN A 83 12.23 14.31 -2.00
N PRO A 84 11.95 13.05 -2.39
CA PRO A 84 12.33 11.90 -1.59
C PRO A 84 13.85 11.74 -1.59
N VAL A 85 14.42 11.50 -0.42
CA VAL A 85 15.85 11.24 -0.24
C VAL A 85 16.20 9.77 -0.42
N LEU A 86 15.25 8.88 -0.14
CA LEU A 86 15.34 7.44 -0.35
C LEU A 86 13.99 6.93 -0.86
N THR A 87 14.02 5.79 -1.54
CA THR A 87 12.84 5.18 -2.14
C THR A 87 12.80 3.67 -1.85
N ARG A 88 11.73 2.99 -2.29
CA ARG A 88 11.65 1.53 -2.24
C ARG A 88 12.86 0.81 -2.85
N ALA A 89 13.45 1.36 -3.92
CA ALA A 89 14.58 0.75 -4.62
C ALA A 89 15.85 0.70 -3.76
N ASP A 90 15.94 1.54 -2.73
CA ASP A 90 17.06 1.56 -1.79
C ASP A 90 16.93 0.50 -0.68
N LEU A 91 15.77 -0.19 -0.59
CA LEU A 91 15.47 -1.23 0.40
C LEU A 91 15.70 -2.64 -0.15
N THR A 92 16.30 -3.50 0.67
CA THR A 92 16.39 -4.95 0.39
C THR A 92 15.28 -5.73 1.09
N GLU A 93 14.83 -5.28 2.26
CA GLU A 93 13.91 -6.04 3.11
C GLU A 93 13.07 -5.12 4.00
N ALA A 94 11.85 -5.53 4.30
CA ALA A 94 10.99 -4.93 5.31
C ALA A 94 10.26 -6.05 6.09
N ALA A 95 10.35 -6.01 7.41
CA ALA A 95 9.84 -7.05 8.29
C ALA A 95 9.14 -6.47 9.52
N ALA A 96 8.07 -7.14 9.96
CA ALA A 96 7.46 -6.89 11.26
C ALA A 96 8.30 -7.57 12.34
N LEU A 97 8.64 -6.82 13.39
CA LEU A 97 9.46 -7.28 14.51
C LEU A 97 8.69 -7.06 15.81
N VAL A 98 8.94 -7.92 16.80
CA VAL A 98 8.44 -7.77 18.17
C VAL A 98 9.62 -7.90 19.11
N ASP A 99 9.76 -6.96 20.04
CA ASP A 99 10.84 -7.01 21.03
C ASP A 99 10.52 -7.97 22.20
N ARG A 100 11.45 -8.08 23.15
CA ARG A 100 11.28 -8.90 24.36
C ARG A 100 10.17 -8.40 25.29
N GLN A 101 9.81 -7.13 25.21
CA GLN A 101 8.78 -6.48 26.03
C GLN A 101 7.39 -6.57 25.38
N GLY A 102 7.30 -7.09 24.15
CA GLY A 102 6.05 -7.18 23.38
C GLY A 102 5.73 -5.92 22.58
N ALA A 103 6.66 -4.96 22.49
CA ALA A 103 6.52 -3.80 21.64
C ALA A 103 6.73 -4.19 20.16
N ASN A 104 5.89 -3.62 19.29
CA ASN A 104 5.84 -3.95 17.88
C ASN A 104 6.62 -2.90 17.07
N PHE A 105 7.41 -3.37 16.10
CA PHE A 105 8.24 -2.53 15.26
C PHE A 105 8.16 -2.97 13.81
N VAL A 106 8.46 -2.04 12.90
CA VAL A 106 8.77 -2.36 11.51
C VAL A 106 10.26 -2.14 11.32
N GLY A 107 10.97 -3.20 10.95
CA GLY A 107 12.39 -3.17 10.61
C GLY A 107 12.58 -3.11 9.10
N LEU A 108 13.43 -2.19 8.65
CA LEU A 108 13.80 -1.99 7.26
C LEU A 108 15.29 -2.23 7.10
N ARG A 109 15.68 -3.02 6.10
CA ARG A 109 17.07 -3.14 5.66
C ARG A 109 17.26 -2.48 4.31
N PHE A 110 18.31 -1.68 4.24
CA PHE A 110 18.74 -0.98 3.04
C PHE A 110 19.77 -1.79 2.28
N SER A 111 19.81 -1.62 0.97
CA SER A 111 20.89 -2.12 0.13
C SER A 111 22.21 -1.42 0.47
N GLU A 112 23.33 -1.89 -0.06
CA GLU A 112 24.62 -1.21 0.16
C GLU A 112 24.56 0.25 -0.34
N ALA A 113 24.00 0.47 -1.54
CA ALA A 113 23.79 1.81 -2.09
C ALA A 113 22.84 2.65 -1.22
N GLY A 114 21.73 2.06 -0.78
CA GLY A 114 20.77 2.72 0.12
C GLY A 114 21.38 3.08 1.47
N THR A 115 22.25 2.22 2.01
CA THR A 115 22.97 2.44 3.27
C THR A 115 23.91 3.64 3.16
N ARG A 116 24.65 3.77 2.06
CA ARG A 116 25.52 4.94 1.82
C ARG A 116 24.73 6.24 1.79
N LYS A 117 23.61 6.26 1.05
CA LYS A 117 22.69 7.41 0.99
C LYS A 117 22.10 7.73 2.37
N LEU A 118 21.60 6.72 3.07
CA LEU A 118 21.03 6.86 4.42
C LEU A 118 22.05 7.43 5.40
N THR A 119 23.31 6.98 5.33
CA THR A 119 24.40 7.48 6.18
C THR A 119 24.67 8.97 5.91
N ASP A 120 24.79 9.37 4.64
CA ASP A 120 25.03 10.77 4.25
C ASP A 120 23.89 11.69 4.72
N ILE A 121 22.65 11.28 4.47
CA ILE A 121 21.46 12.05 4.85
C ILE A 121 21.33 12.13 6.37
N SER A 122 21.42 11.01 7.09
CA SER A 122 21.26 10.99 8.54
C SER A 122 22.35 11.80 9.27
N THR A 123 23.59 11.78 8.79
CA THR A 123 24.69 12.57 9.37
C THR A 123 24.43 14.08 9.27
N LYS A 124 23.84 14.54 8.16
CA LYS A 124 23.50 15.95 7.93
C LYS A 124 22.21 16.40 8.63
N ASN A 125 21.40 15.45 9.09
CA ASN A 125 20.04 15.69 9.59
C ASN A 125 19.83 15.14 11.00
N VAL A 126 20.89 15.04 11.80
CA VAL A 126 20.78 14.67 13.22
C VAL A 126 19.91 15.70 13.94
N GLY A 127 18.89 15.22 14.66
CA GLY A 127 17.88 16.04 15.32
C GLY A 127 16.60 16.29 14.49
N ASN A 128 16.65 16.04 13.18
CA ASN A 128 15.47 16.09 12.30
C ASN A 128 14.73 14.74 12.32
N MET A 129 13.64 14.63 11.58
CA MET A 129 12.80 13.45 11.45
C MET A 129 12.94 12.86 10.05
N LEU A 130 12.82 11.55 9.93
CA LEU A 130 12.77 10.85 8.66
C LEU A 130 11.34 10.38 8.42
N ALA A 131 10.58 11.12 7.61
CA ALA A 131 9.21 10.80 7.27
C ALA A 131 9.16 9.66 6.25
N LEU A 132 8.48 8.57 6.59
CA LEU A 132 8.14 7.46 5.70
C LEU A 132 6.73 7.68 5.17
N VAL A 133 6.63 7.80 3.86
CA VAL A 133 5.37 7.97 3.13
C VAL A 133 5.15 6.74 2.26
N ILE A 134 3.95 6.17 2.34
CA ILE A 134 3.51 5.06 1.49
C ILE A 134 2.20 5.46 0.82
N ASP A 135 2.12 5.37 -0.50
CA ASP A 135 0.92 5.72 -1.27
C ASP A 135 0.38 7.13 -0.93
N ARG A 136 1.30 8.08 -0.69
CA ARG A 136 1.04 9.48 -0.28
C ARG A 136 0.47 9.67 1.13
N GLU A 137 0.46 8.61 1.94
CA GLU A 137 0.10 8.68 3.36
C GLU A 137 1.36 8.66 4.24
N LEU A 138 1.43 9.57 5.21
CA LEU A 138 2.51 9.60 6.19
C LEU A 138 2.31 8.46 7.20
N ILE A 139 3.16 7.44 7.12
CA ILE A 139 3.05 6.23 7.96
C ILE A 139 3.80 6.40 9.27
N ALA A 140 5.01 6.95 9.21
CA ALA A 140 5.85 7.15 10.39
C ALA A 140 6.83 8.29 10.16
N ALA A 141 7.29 8.93 11.24
CA ALA A 141 8.33 9.95 11.17
C ALA A 141 9.30 9.81 12.36
N PRO A 142 10.10 8.72 12.44
CA PRO A 142 11.10 8.57 13.49
C PRO A 142 12.11 9.72 13.49
N ARG A 143 12.53 10.13 14.69
CA ARG A 143 13.59 11.12 14.86
C ARG A 143 14.96 10.51 14.59
N ILE A 144 15.79 11.22 13.83
CA ILE A 144 17.19 10.87 13.58
C ILE A 144 18.00 11.32 14.79
N GLY A 145 18.22 10.40 15.74
CA GLY A 145 19.03 10.68 16.93
C GLY A 145 20.54 10.62 16.66
N GLU A 146 20.96 9.77 15.73
CA GLU A 146 22.36 9.44 15.46
C GLU A 146 22.56 9.09 13.96
N PRO A 147 23.79 9.14 13.44
CA PRO A 147 24.09 8.68 12.08
C PRO A 147 23.71 7.21 11.85
N LEU A 148 22.89 6.96 10.83
CA LEU A 148 22.35 5.64 10.48
C LEU A 148 23.28 4.90 9.50
N ASN A 149 24.44 4.50 9.99
CA ASN A 149 25.49 3.84 9.19
C ASN A 149 25.34 2.31 9.05
N ARG A 150 24.40 1.71 9.79
CA ARG A 150 24.18 0.25 9.81
C ARG A 150 23.30 -0.28 8.68
N GLY A 151 22.70 0.62 7.88
CA GLY A 151 21.78 0.21 6.82
C GLY A 151 20.48 -0.40 7.34
N VAL A 152 20.12 -0.12 8.60
CA VAL A 152 18.89 -0.57 9.23
C VAL A 152 18.14 0.62 9.82
N LEU A 153 16.83 0.59 9.67
CA LEU A 153 15.93 1.55 10.31
C LEU A 153 14.80 0.75 10.96
N ALA A 154 14.48 1.07 12.21
CA ALA A 154 13.34 0.49 12.91
C ALA A 154 12.49 1.61 13.50
N PHE A 155 11.16 1.48 13.39
CA PHE A 155 10.21 2.39 14.01
C PHE A 155 9.09 1.61 14.68
N GLY A 156 8.61 2.14 15.81
CA GLY A 156 7.55 1.51 16.61
C GLY A 156 6.17 1.70 15.96
N VAL A 157 5.30 0.72 16.16
CA VAL A 157 3.92 0.71 15.65
C VAL A 157 2.95 0.21 16.72
N PRO A 158 1.67 0.58 16.67
CA PRO A 158 0.72 0.31 17.76
C PRO A 158 0.35 -1.17 17.93
N SER A 159 0.51 -2.00 16.88
CA SER A 159 0.14 -3.41 16.93
C SER A 159 0.97 -4.28 15.97
N ALA A 160 1.04 -5.58 16.25
CA ALA A 160 1.69 -6.56 15.37
C ALA A 160 1.04 -6.62 13.98
N GLN A 161 -0.29 -6.44 13.92
CA GLN A 161 -1.03 -6.41 12.67
C GLN A 161 -0.63 -5.18 11.83
N ALA A 162 -0.52 -4.01 12.45
CA ALA A 162 -0.04 -2.80 11.78
C ALA A 162 1.40 -2.98 11.28
N ALA A 163 2.28 -3.59 12.09
CA ALA A 163 3.65 -3.90 11.66
C ALA A 163 3.68 -4.77 10.39
N SER A 164 2.84 -5.81 10.37
CA SER A 164 2.76 -6.77 9.27
C SER A 164 2.20 -6.14 7.99
N ASP A 165 1.15 -5.35 8.11
CA ASP A 165 0.53 -4.63 6.98
C ASP A 165 1.48 -3.60 6.37
N ILE A 166 2.13 -2.78 7.21
CA ILE A 166 3.12 -1.80 6.75
C ILE A 166 4.30 -2.50 6.07
N ALA A 167 4.85 -3.57 6.66
CA ALA A 167 5.95 -4.31 6.06
C ALA A 167 5.57 -4.97 4.71
N ALA A 168 4.32 -5.45 4.58
CA ALA A 168 3.81 -6.00 3.32
C ALA A 168 3.65 -4.91 2.25
N LYS A 169 3.02 -3.77 2.59
CA LYS A 169 2.92 -2.59 1.73
C LYS A 169 4.29 -2.15 1.23
N ILE A 170 5.28 -2.07 2.12
CA ILE A 170 6.65 -1.69 1.73
C ILE A 170 7.23 -2.71 0.76
N ARG A 171 7.07 -4.02 1.00
CA ARG A 171 7.60 -5.05 0.08
C ARG A 171 6.97 -4.98 -1.32
N GLY A 172 5.77 -4.41 -1.44
CA GLY A 172 4.96 -4.46 -2.66
C GLY A 172 4.16 -5.76 -2.77
N GLU A 173 4.07 -6.52 -1.68
CA GLU A 173 3.21 -7.69 -1.59
C GLU A 173 1.88 -7.21 -0.98
N SER A 174 0.77 -7.33 -1.72
CA SER A 174 -0.56 -7.23 -1.13
C SER A 174 -0.59 -8.17 0.07
N ALA A 175 -0.79 -7.64 1.27
CA ALA A 175 -0.66 -8.38 2.53
C ALA A 175 -1.30 -9.77 2.43
N PRO A 176 -0.57 -10.87 2.70
CA PRO A 176 -1.21 -12.16 2.86
C PRO A 176 -2.13 -12.09 4.08
N ALA A 177 -3.35 -12.61 3.93
CA ALA A 177 -4.37 -12.67 4.97
C ALA A 177 -3.78 -13.14 6.32
N PRO A 178 -4.29 -12.64 7.46
CA PRO A 178 -3.72 -12.90 8.77
C PRO A 178 -3.60 -14.41 8.99
N ALA A 179 -2.37 -14.88 9.23
CA ALA A 179 -2.14 -16.24 9.66
C ALA A 179 -2.80 -16.44 11.04
N PRO A 180 -3.58 -17.51 11.27
CA PRO A 180 -4.12 -17.80 12.58
C PRO A 180 -2.97 -18.00 13.56
N ALA A 181 -3.01 -17.28 14.68
CA ALA A 181 -2.04 -17.40 15.77
C ALA A 181 -1.90 -18.88 16.21
N PRO A 182 -0.70 -19.34 16.59
CA PRO A 182 -0.53 -20.69 17.08
C PRO A 182 -1.32 -20.86 18.38
N ALA A 183 -2.30 -21.76 18.37
CA ALA A 183 -2.98 -22.22 19.57
C ALA A 183 -1.92 -22.84 20.51
N LYS A 184 -1.79 -22.26 21.71
CA LYS A 184 -1.00 -22.86 22.79
C LYS A 184 -1.65 -24.19 23.21
N PRO A 185 -0.86 -25.22 23.55
CA PRO A 185 -1.36 -26.53 23.99
C PRO A 185 -2.08 -26.45 25.35
#